data_AF-A0A2V6KBS7-F1
#
_entry.id   AF-A0A2V6KBS7-F1
#
_cell.length_a   1.000
_cell.length_b   1.000
_cell.length_c   1.000
_cell.angle_alpha   90.00
_cell.angle_beta   90.00
_cell.angle_gamma   90.00
#
_symmetry.space_group_name_H-M   'P 1'
#
loop_
_entity.id
_entity.type
_entity.pdbx_description
1 polymer ?
#
loop_
_entity_poly.entity_id
_entity_poly.type
_entity_poly.pdbx_seq_one_letter_code
_entity_poly.pdbx_strand_id
1 'polypeptide(L)' 'MSAIGESNLSKAGWGCVTALDYEGRTIWTVDAHCDNGKRFVVRADEILSAFLKPARAIYDFALVPRTYE' A
#
# COMPACT_ATOMS: atom_id res chain seq x y z
N MET A 1 -5.91 -16.66 -2.31
CA MET A 1 -5.41 -15.35 -2.78
C MET A 1 -5.77 -15.24 -4.24
N SER A 2 -6.71 -14.37 -4.59
CA SER A 2 -7.12 -14.11 -5.98
C SER A 2 -6.65 -12.71 -6.36
N ALA A 3 -5.89 -12.58 -7.44
CA ALA A 3 -5.37 -11.30 -7.92
C ALA A 3 -6.46 -10.58 -8.73
N ILE A 4 -6.69 -9.30 -8.41
CA ILE A 4 -7.70 -8.45 -9.02
C ILE A 4 -7.02 -7.26 -9.72
N GLY A 5 -6.73 -7.43 -11.01
CA GLY A 5 -6.23 -6.37 -11.89
C GLY A 5 -4.74 -6.04 -11.73
N GLU A 6 -4.03 -6.06 -12.86
CA GLU A 6 -2.62 -5.66 -12.99
C GLU A 6 -2.55 -4.31 -13.71
N SER A 7 -1.89 -3.32 -13.09
CA SER A 7 -1.61 -2.02 -13.74
C SER A 7 -0.15 -1.98 -14.17
N ASN A 8 0.07 -2.12 -15.48
CA ASN A 8 1.40 -2.10 -16.09
C ASN A 8 1.75 -0.67 -16.52
N LEU A 9 2.42 0.08 -15.65
CA LEU A 9 2.93 1.41 -15.98
C LEU A 9 4.28 1.30 -16.67
N SER A 10 4.33 1.78 -17.92
CA SER A 10 5.38 1.54 -18.92
C SER A 10 6.81 2.02 -18.57
N LYS A 11 7.79 1.46 -19.30
CA LYS A 11 9.20 1.86 -19.47
C LYS A 11 10.16 1.77 -18.27
N ALA A 12 9.69 1.61 -17.03
CA ALA A 12 10.56 1.50 -15.86
C ALA A 12 10.57 0.10 -15.18
N GLY A 13 9.91 -0.90 -15.75
CA GLY A 13 9.93 -2.27 -15.23
C GLY A 13 9.19 -2.46 -13.89
N TRP A 14 8.25 -1.57 -13.54
CA TRP A 14 7.51 -1.69 -12.28
C TRP A 14 6.08 -2.18 -12.54
N GLY A 15 5.68 -3.21 -11.80
CA GLY A 15 4.33 -3.78 -11.80
C GLY A 15 3.69 -3.71 -10.41
N CYS A 16 2.37 -3.54 -10.35
CA CYS A 16 1.62 -3.59 -9.11
C CYS A 16 0.44 -4.56 -9.25
N VAL A 17 0.36 -5.52 -8.33
CA VAL A 17 -0.70 -6.52 -8.23
C VAL A 17 -1.50 -6.26 -6.97
N THR A 18 -2.83 -6.24 -7.10
CA THR A 18 -3.74 -6.16 -5.97
C THR A 18 -4.36 -7.53 -5.75
N ALA A 19 -4.41 -8.01 -4.52
CA ALA A 19 -5.05 -9.28 -4.18
C ALA A 19 -5.87 -9.16 -2.90
N LEU A 20 -6.90 -10.00 -2.78
CA LEU A 20 -7.65 -10.17 -1.53
C LEU A 20 -7.14 -11.42 -0.80
N ASP A 21 -6.88 -11.28 0.51
CA ASP A 21 -6.62 -12.42 1.38
C ASP A 21 -7.92 -13.17 1.75
N TYR A 22 -7.81 -14.25 2.55
CA TYR A 22 -8.97 -15.05 2.94
C TYR A 22 -9.92 -14.31 3.91
N GLU A 23 -9.48 -13.21 4.50
CA GLU A 23 -10.28 -12.32 5.35
C GLU A 23 -10.85 -11.12 4.58
N GLY A 24 -10.60 -11.05 3.26
CA GLY A 24 -11.05 -9.95 2.41
C GLY A 24 -10.21 -8.67 2.54
N ARG A 25 -9.01 -8.73 3.14
CA ARG A 25 -8.11 -7.58 3.21
C ARG A 25 -7.37 -7.40 1.89
N THR A 26 -7.28 -6.15 1.45
CA THR A 26 -6.57 -5.77 0.22
C THR A 26 -5.06 -5.75 0.47
N ILE A 27 -4.36 -6.68 -0.14
CA ILE A 27 -2.89 -6.75 -0.19
C ILE A 27 -2.43 -6.16 -1.52
N TRP A 28 -1.38 -5.36 -1.45
CA TRP A 28 -0.75 -4.73 -2.61
C TRP A 28 0.68 -5.24 -2.72
N THR A 29 1.03 -5.81 -3.86
CA THR A 29 2.37 -6.29 -4.14
C THR A 29 2.96 -5.46 -5.26
N VAL A 30 4.05 -4.77 -4.99
CA VAL A 30 4.81 -4.02 -5.99
C VAL A 30 6.03 -4.86 -6.39
N ASP A 31 6.12 -5.21 -7.67
CA ASP A 31 7.33 -5.78 -8.27
C ASP A 31 8.12 -4.65 -8.93
N ALA A 32 9.28 -4.33 -8.38
CA ALA A 32 10.22 -3.41 -8.99
C ALA A 32 11.31 -4.23 -9.69
N HIS A 33 11.25 -4.25 -11.02
CA HIS A 33 12.36 -4.75 -11.84
C HIS A 33 13.48 -3.72 -11.80
N CYS A 34 14.64 -4.13 -11.31
CA CYS A 34 15.85 -3.34 -11.36
C CYS A 34 16.72 -3.87 -12.51
N ASP A 35 17.20 -2.99 -13.39
CA ASP A 35 17.99 -3.33 -14.60
C ASP A 35 19.28 -4.11 -14.29
N ASN A 36 19.67 -4.20 -13.01
CA ASN A 36 20.74 -5.05 -12.50
C ASN A 36 20.32 -6.54 -12.34
N GLY A 37 19.17 -6.94 -12.87
CA GLY A 37 18.63 -8.30 -12.79
C GLY A 37 18.00 -8.65 -11.44
N LYS A 38 17.93 -7.71 -10.50
CA LYS A 38 17.29 -7.92 -9.19
C LYS A 38 15.83 -7.53 -9.26
N ARG A 39 14.97 -8.39 -8.73
CA ARG A 39 13.54 -8.12 -8.56
C ARG A 39 13.28 -7.86 -7.09
N PHE A 40 12.62 -6.76 -6.79
CA PHE A 40 12.19 -6.43 -5.43
C PHE A 40 10.67 -6.55 -5.37
N VAL A 41 10.19 -7.50 -4.59
CA VAL A 41 8.77 -7.69 -4.34
C VAL A 41 8.47 -7.10 -2.96
N VAL A 42 7.73 -6.00 -2.93
CA VAL A 42 7.36 -5.30 -1.69
C VAL A 42 5.87 -5.44 -1.46
N ARG A 43 5.51 -5.91 -0.26
CA ARG A 43 4.14 -5.84 0.25
C ARG A 43 3.86 -4.42 0.75
N ALA A 44 3.02 -3.69 0.03
CA ALA A 44 2.74 -2.30 0.34
C ALA A 44 1.75 -2.16 1.52
N ASP A 45 1.06 -3.22 1.95
CA ASP A 45 0.16 -3.17 3.11
C ASP A 45 0.91 -2.93 4.43
N GLU A 46 2.10 -3.52 4.63
CA GLU A 46 2.93 -3.28 5.82
C GLU A 46 3.45 -1.82 5.86
N ILE A 47 3.86 -1.29 4.71
CA ILE A 47 4.35 0.08 4.58
C ILE A 47 3.18 1.06 4.75
N LEU A 48 2.08 0.85 4.05
CA LEU A 48 0.91 1.71 4.12
C LEU A 48 0.34 1.76 5.55
N SER A 49 0.30 0.65 6.28
CA SER A 49 -0.16 0.63 7.67
C SER A 49 0.73 1.47 8.61
N ALA A 50 2.06 1.44 8.39
CA ALA A 50 3.00 2.28 9.12
C ALA A 50 2.84 3.78 8.82
N PHE A 51 2.44 4.14 7.59
CA PHE A 51 2.14 5.53 7.22
C PHE A 51 0.73 5.98 7.63
N LEU A 52 -0.27 5.11 7.55
CA LEU A 52 -1.66 5.43 7.89
C LEU A 52 -1.89 5.59 9.40
N LYS A 53 -1.19 4.84 10.25
CA LYS A 53 -1.28 5.01 11.72
C LYS A 53 -1.01 6.46 12.20
N PRO A 54 0.12 7.08 11.86
CA PRO A 54 0.39 8.46 12.25
C PRO A 54 -0.53 9.46 11.54
N ALA A 55 -0.86 9.24 10.26
CA ALA A 55 -1.80 10.11 9.54
C ALA A 55 -3.21 10.08 10.15
N ARG A 56 -3.69 8.91 10.58
CA ARG A 56 -4.96 8.72 11.29
C ARG A 56 -4.95 9.45 12.63
N ALA A 57 -3.87 9.33 13.41
CA ALA A 57 -3.74 10.04 14.68
C ALA A 57 -3.78 11.57 14.50
N ILE A 58 -3.15 12.08 13.43
CA ILE A 58 -3.21 13.51 13.08
C ILE A 58 -4.62 13.90 12.66
N TYR A 59 -5.29 13.09 11.85
CA TYR A 59 -6.66 13.34 11.38
C TYR A 59 -7.67 13.32 12.53
N ASP A 60 -7.59 12.32 13.41
CA ASP A 60 -8.43 12.22 14.60
C ASP A 60 -8.17 13.39 15.55
N PHE A 61 -6.90 13.80 15.75
CA PHE A 61 -6.58 14.98 16.54
C PHE A 61 -7.09 16.28 15.91
N ALA A 62 -7.06 16.40 14.58
CA ALA A 62 -7.51 17.58 13.85
C ALA A 62 -9.04 17.67 13.72
N LEU A 63 -9.74 16.54 13.75
CA LEU A 63 -11.20 16.48 13.56
C LEU A 63 -12.00 16.21 14.81
N VAL A 64 -11.39 15.78 15.91
CA VAL A 64 -12.01 15.91 17.22
C VAL A 64 -12.00 17.39 17.56
N PRO A 65 -13.16 18.08 17.57
CA PRO A 65 -13.20 19.47 17.96
C PRO A 65 -12.62 19.56 19.37
N ARG A 66 -11.58 20.39 19.54
CA ARG A 66 -11.08 20.79 20.85
C ARG A 66 -12.20 21.57 21.53
N THR A 67 -13.10 20.87 22.21
CA THR A 67 -14.04 21.47 23.13
C THR A 67 -13.23 21.96 24.31
N TYR A 68 -12.87 23.25 24.29
CA TYR A 68 -12.46 23.94 25.50
C TYR A 68 -13.71 24.09 26.35
N GLU A 69 -13.67 23.49 27.55
CA GLU A 69 -14.61 23.72 28.64
C GLU A 69 -14.52 25.15 29.19
#